data_AF-Q8ZV94-F1
#
_entry.id   AF-Q8ZV94-F1
#
_cell.length_a   1.000
_cell.length_b   1.000
_cell.length_c   1.000
_cell.angle_alpha   90.00
_cell.angle_beta   90.00
_cell.angle_gamma   90.00
#
_symmetry.space_group_name_H-M   'P 1'
#
loop_
_entity.id
_entity.type
_entity.pdbx_description
1 polymer ?
#
loop_
_entity_poly.entity_id
_entity_poly.type
_entity_poly.pdbx_seq_one_letter_code
_entity_poly.pdbx_strand_id
1 'polypeptide(L)'
;MVILNVFKPRIDPCIFLHRDAEDWTRLLGEDFIDELIRRFSHVVRDVDELVEYVFEYPEAFHIGLRGLRVGGPYKEQWLLYIESGYVDPGWRAKWPYVPSDGKLDVRVQVSPCYLLTVLNGRERAYIWRNRAPAIFKWISAVPRRRPLDVFREAFPAWIRELAWTRGYSWVAWSRWRDRRNKHLAEWLYWLDSGRMAHIDMAVGRFRDVYETAARTIKSGAEVLYELS
;
A
#
# COMPACT_ATOMS: atom_id res chain seq x y z
N MET A 1 5.55 5.88 38.16
CA MET A 1 6.09 6.68 37.04
C MET A 1 5.99 5.83 35.79
N VAL A 2 4.98 6.03 34.95
CA VAL A 2 4.88 5.27 33.68
C VAL A 2 5.90 5.87 32.73
N ILE A 3 6.97 5.14 32.43
CA ILE A 3 7.88 5.51 31.35
C ILE A 3 7.07 5.36 30.06
N LEU A 4 6.62 6.48 29.50
CA LEU A 4 6.00 6.48 28.19
C LEU A 4 7.11 6.30 27.16
N ASN A 5 7.33 5.05 26.73
CA ASN A 5 8.26 4.73 25.65
C ASN A 5 7.91 5.55 24.41
N VAL A 6 8.94 6.14 23.78
CA VAL A 6 8.81 6.85 22.50
C VAL A 6 9.25 5.91 21.41
N PHE A 7 8.31 5.46 20.59
CA PHE A 7 8.58 4.55 19.46
C PHE A 7 9.24 5.32 18.31
N LYS A 8 10.21 4.70 17.63
CA LYS A 8 10.97 5.34 16.54
C LYS A 8 10.91 4.46 15.27
N PRO A 9 9.72 4.26 14.69
CA PRO A 9 9.56 3.47 13.47
C PRO A 9 10.44 4.02 12.34
N ARG A 10 11.05 3.11 11.58
CA ARG A 10 11.99 3.39 10.49
C ARG A 10 11.30 3.56 9.13
N ILE A 11 9.97 3.59 9.12
CA ILE A 11 9.12 3.70 7.95
C ILE A 11 7.85 4.48 8.30
N ASP A 12 7.10 4.95 7.29
CA ASP A 12 5.83 5.64 7.50
C ASP A 12 4.66 4.67 7.80
N PRO A 13 3.49 5.18 8.24
CA PRO A 13 2.34 4.34 8.62
C PRO A 13 1.82 3.36 7.56
N CYS A 14 2.23 3.48 6.29
CA CYS A 14 1.83 2.53 5.25
C CYS A 14 2.32 1.11 5.42
N ILE A 15 3.21 0.86 6.38
CA ILE A 15 3.51 -0.49 6.87
C ILE A 15 2.25 -1.28 7.21
N PHE A 16 1.19 -0.60 7.64
CA PHE A 16 -0.09 -1.20 7.95
C PHE A 16 -0.85 -1.77 6.74
N LEU A 17 -0.39 -1.50 5.50
CA LEU A 17 -0.87 -2.15 4.28
C LEU A 17 0.21 -3.04 3.63
N HIS A 18 1.18 -3.53 4.41
CA HIS A 18 2.23 -4.42 3.96
C HIS A 18 2.12 -5.79 4.61
N ARG A 19 1.78 -6.82 3.84
CA ARG A 19 1.45 -8.17 4.35
C ARG A 19 2.68 -9.04 4.58
N ASP A 20 3.55 -8.59 5.47
CA ASP A 20 4.76 -9.31 5.89
C ASP A 20 5.09 -8.97 7.35
N ALA A 21 4.92 -9.93 8.26
CA ALA A 21 5.08 -9.72 9.70
C ALA A 21 6.55 -9.51 10.10
N GLU A 22 7.49 -10.11 9.39
CA GLU A 22 8.92 -9.95 9.66
C GLU A 22 9.34 -8.49 9.41
N ASP A 23 8.84 -7.90 8.32
CA ASP A 23 9.13 -6.50 8.01
C ASP A 23 8.49 -5.51 8.97
N TRP A 24 7.34 -5.84 9.55
CA TRP A 24 6.74 -5.06 10.63
C TRP A 24 7.68 -5.03 11.83
N THR A 25 8.11 -6.19 12.32
CA THR A 25 9.06 -6.29 13.44
C THR A 25 10.36 -5.57 13.13
N ARG A 26 10.92 -5.78 11.93
CA ARG A 26 12.14 -5.12 11.49
C ARG A 26 12.00 -3.60 11.45
N LEU A 27 10.92 -3.05 10.88
CA LEU A 27 10.82 -1.61 10.63
C LEU A 27 10.20 -0.82 11.78
N LEU A 28 9.33 -1.44 12.57
CA LEU A 28 8.68 -0.80 13.73
C LEU A 28 9.48 -0.99 15.02
N GLY A 29 10.21 -2.11 15.12
CA GLY A 29 10.93 -2.51 16.32
C GLY A 29 10.04 -3.30 17.28
N GLU A 30 10.67 -4.24 18.00
CA GLU A 30 9.99 -5.20 18.91
C GLU A 30 9.12 -4.47 19.94
N ASP A 31 9.66 -3.46 20.64
CA ASP A 31 8.89 -2.68 21.63
C ASP A 31 7.59 -2.08 21.06
N PHE A 32 7.61 -1.65 19.80
CA PHE A 32 6.42 -1.08 19.18
C PHE A 32 5.43 -2.19 18.81
N ILE A 33 5.90 -3.31 18.27
CA ILE A 33 5.05 -4.48 18.00
C ILE A 33 4.39 -5.00 19.26
N ASP A 34 5.14 -5.14 20.35
CA ASP A 34 4.62 -5.60 21.65
C ASP A 34 3.53 -4.67 22.17
N GLU A 35 3.71 -3.35 22.05
CA GLU A 35 2.69 -2.38 22.43
C GLU A 35 1.44 -2.46 21.54
N LEU A 36 1.60 -2.72 20.24
CA LEU A 36 0.46 -2.94 19.34
C LEU A 36 -0.28 -4.22 19.73
N ILE A 37 0.41 -5.35 19.89
CA ILE A 37 -0.20 -6.62 20.33
C ILE A 37 -0.92 -6.42 21.66
N ARG A 38 -0.30 -5.74 22.64
CA ARG A 38 -0.93 -5.44 23.94
C ARG A 38 -2.25 -4.67 23.77
N ARG A 39 -2.28 -3.64 22.92
CA ARG A 39 -3.48 -2.81 22.66
C ARG A 39 -4.58 -3.58 21.93
N PHE A 40 -4.19 -4.50 21.05
CA PHE A 40 -5.10 -5.30 20.25
C PHE A 40 -5.28 -6.73 20.79
N SER A 41 -4.84 -7.01 22.01
CA SER A 41 -4.84 -8.36 22.64
C SER A 41 -6.20 -9.04 22.74
N HIS A 42 -7.29 -8.28 22.59
CA HIS A 42 -8.66 -8.79 22.54
C HIS A 42 -9.04 -9.40 21.17
N VAL A 43 -8.24 -9.16 20.13
CA VAL A 43 -8.46 -9.63 18.75
C VAL A 43 -7.26 -10.33 18.13
N VAL A 44 -6.04 -10.12 18.66
CA VAL A 44 -4.81 -10.70 18.11
C VAL A 44 -3.90 -11.23 19.22
N ARG A 45 -3.13 -12.28 18.92
CA ARG A 45 -2.20 -12.93 19.86
C ARG A 45 -0.74 -12.71 19.52
N ASP A 46 -0.42 -12.51 18.26
CA ASP A 46 0.94 -12.35 17.74
C ASP A 46 0.97 -11.34 16.58
N VAL A 47 2.16 -11.13 16.02
CA VAL A 47 2.37 -10.17 14.93
C VAL A 47 1.69 -10.60 13.63
N ASP A 48 1.59 -11.90 13.35
CA ASP A 48 0.93 -12.41 12.14
C ASP A 48 -0.58 -12.12 12.20
N GLU A 49 -1.23 -12.42 13.32
CA GLU A 49 -2.64 -12.07 13.54
C GLU A 49 -2.86 -10.55 13.51
N LEU A 50 -1.92 -9.77 14.03
CA LEU A 50 -1.95 -8.31 13.95
C LEU A 50 -1.94 -7.83 12.49
N VAL A 51 -0.99 -8.31 11.67
CA VAL A 51 -0.92 -7.95 10.25
C VAL A 51 -2.23 -8.30 9.53
N GLU A 52 -2.76 -9.51 9.73
CA GLU A 52 -4.00 -9.95 9.11
C GLU A 52 -5.20 -9.09 9.53
N TYR A 53 -5.31 -8.77 10.82
CA TYR A 53 -6.37 -7.90 11.34
C TYR A 53 -6.34 -6.51 10.68
N VAL A 54 -5.17 -5.91 10.54
CA VAL A 54 -5.06 -4.58 9.90
C VAL A 54 -5.34 -4.65 8.41
N PHE A 55 -4.92 -5.71 7.73
CA PHE A 55 -5.28 -5.94 6.33
C PHE A 55 -6.78 -6.10 6.11
N GLU A 56 -7.45 -6.73 7.08
CA GLU A 56 -8.89 -6.88 7.03
C GLU A 56 -9.61 -5.55 7.32
N TYR A 57 -9.12 -4.74 8.27
CA TYR A 57 -9.78 -3.51 8.76
C TYR A 57 -8.86 -2.27 8.82
N PRO A 58 -8.27 -1.81 7.70
CA PRO A 58 -7.22 -0.80 7.74
C PRO A 58 -7.67 0.57 8.27
N GLU A 59 -8.90 0.99 7.96
CA GLU A 59 -9.46 2.27 8.43
C GLU A 59 -9.64 2.31 9.96
N ALA A 60 -10.04 1.17 10.55
CA ALA A 60 -10.36 1.07 11.97
C ALA A 60 -9.11 1.03 12.86
N PHE A 61 -7.97 0.59 12.31
CA PHE A 61 -6.75 0.35 13.07
C PHE A 61 -6.23 1.60 13.79
N HIS A 62 -6.40 2.79 13.20
CA HIS A 62 -5.94 4.05 13.80
C HIS A 62 -6.48 4.29 15.23
N ILE A 63 -7.66 3.74 15.57
CA ILE A 63 -8.32 3.97 16.87
C ILE A 63 -7.43 3.46 18.02
N GLY A 64 -6.84 2.28 17.85
CA GLY A 64 -5.98 1.69 18.88
C GLY A 64 -4.64 2.41 19.04
N LEU A 65 -4.26 3.27 18.10
CA LEU A 65 -2.98 3.97 18.12
C LEU A 65 -2.99 5.27 18.93
N ARG A 66 -4.16 5.73 19.37
CA ARG A 66 -4.29 6.99 20.11
C ARG A 66 -3.43 7.00 21.38
N GLY A 67 -2.75 8.12 21.62
CA GLY A 67 -1.89 8.31 22.78
C GLY A 67 -0.51 7.65 22.69
N LEU A 68 -0.17 6.97 21.59
CA LEU A 68 1.20 6.54 21.34
C LEU A 68 2.12 7.75 21.14
N ARG A 69 3.32 7.69 21.70
CA ARG A 69 4.36 8.69 21.48
C ARG A 69 5.33 8.17 20.43
N VAL A 70 5.52 8.96 19.38
CA VAL A 70 6.37 8.59 18.24
C VAL A 70 7.45 9.64 18.00
N GLY A 71 8.60 9.19 17.50
CA GLY A 71 9.74 10.01 17.11
C GLY A 71 10.43 9.44 15.88
N GLY A 72 11.67 9.87 15.64
CA GLY A 72 12.46 9.42 14.50
C GLY A 72 12.10 10.13 13.18
N PRO A 73 12.61 9.63 12.04
CA PRO A 73 12.53 10.31 10.74
C PRO A 73 11.10 10.48 10.20
N TYR A 74 10.16 9.60 10.61
CA TYR A 74 8.78 9.61 10.14
C TYR A 74 7.79 10.17 11.16
N LYS A 75 8.29 10.91 12.18
CA LYS A 75 7.47 11.42 13.29
C LYS A 75 6.22 12.15 12.81
N GLU A 76 6.34 13.04 11.84
CA GLU A 76 5.22 13.88 11.37
C GLU A 76 4.12 13.03 10.71
N GLN A 77 4.50 12.07 9.88
CA GLN A 77 3.57 11.15 9.22
C GLN A 77 2.84 10.28 10.24
N TRP A 78 3.55 9.79 11.26
CA TRP A 78 2.96 9.00 12.34
C TRP A 78 2.03 9.84 13.21
N LEU A 79 2.42 11.04 13.61
CA LEU A 79 1.55 11.92 14.40
C LEU A 79 0.27 12.28 13.63
N LEU A 80 0.40 12.64 12.35
CA LEU A 80 -0.76 12.94 11.49
C LEU A 80 -1.73 11.76 11.42
N TYR A 81 -1.22 10.54 11.27
CA TYR A 81 -2.04 9.34 11.23
C TYR A 81 -2.67 9.02 12.59
N ILE A 82 -1.89 9.04 13.68
CA ILE A 82 -2.37 8.73 15.03
C ILE A 82 -3.44 9.72 15.50
N GLU A 83 -3.23 11.02 15.26
CA GLU A 83 -4.08 12.08 15.80
C GLU A 83 -5.35 12.28 14.97
N SER A 84 -5.26 12.15 13.65
CA SER A 84 -6.36 12.51 12.74
C SER A 84 -6.88 11.37 11.89
N GLY A 85 -6.21 10.21 11.91
CA GLY A 85 -6.48 9.10 10.99
C GLY A 85 -6.24 9.47 9.53
N TYR A 86 -5.38 10.45 9.24
CA TYR A 86 -5.07 10.88 7.87
C TYR A 86 -3.70 10.36 7.43
N VAL A 87 -3.63 9.91 6.19
CA VAL A 87 -2.39 9.53 5.52
C VAL A 87 -2.27 10.35 4.24
N ASP A 88 -1.06 10.80 3.88
CA ASP A 88 -0.88 11.54 2.62
C ASP A 88 -1.20 10.65 1.39
N PRO A 89 -1.98 11.15 0.41
CA PRO A 89 -2.39 10.38 -0.77
C PRO A 89 -1.27 10.19 -1.80
N GLY A 90 -0.12 10.85 -1.65
CA GLY A 90 1.01 10.76 -2.56
C GLY A 90 1.64 9.37 -2.63
N TRP A 91 2.32 9.11 -3.74
CA TRP A 91 3.13 7.90 -3.90
C TRP A 91 4.40 7.97 -3.06
N ARG A 92 4.91 6.81 -2.63
CA ARG A 92 6.09 6.68 -1.76
C ARG A 92 7.26 5.97 -2.46
N ALA A 93 6.95 5.05 -3.36
CA ALA A 93 7.94 4.25 -4.06
C ALA A 93 8.81 5.11 -5.00
N LYS A 94 10.12 4.90 -4.91
CA LYS A 94 11.12 5.56 -5.76
C LYS A 94 11.35 4.73 -7.03
N TRP A 95 10.45 4.84 -7.99
CA TRP A 95 10.51 4.08 -9.24
C TRP A 95 11.75 4.46 -10.10
N PRO A 96 12.64 3.51 -10.43
CA PRO A 96 13.77 3.70 -11.33
C PRO A 96 13.29 4.22 -12.66
N TYR A 97 14.05 5.15 -13.25
CA TYR A 97 13.73 5.68 -14.55
C TYR A 97 13.81 4.60 -15.63
N VAL A 98 12.74 4.50 -16.42
CA VAL A 98 12.69 3.68 -17.63
C VAL A 98 12.12 4.55 -18.74
N PRO A 99 12.79 4.65 -19.91
CA PRO A 99 12.21 5.31 -21.07
C PRO A 99 10.85 4.67 -21.41
N SER A 100 9.81 5.49 -21.41
CA SER A 100 8.45 5.05 -21.71
C SER A 100 7.72 6.14 -22.47
N ASP A 101 7.27 5.77 -23.67
CA ASP A 101 6.29 6.48 -24.50
C ASP A 101 4.86 6.00 -24.22
N GLY A 102 4.70 5.02 -23.31
CA GLY A 102 3.43 4.41 -22.95
C GLY A 102 2.42 5.44 -22.46
N LYS A 103 1.22 5.40 -23.07
CA LYS A 103 0.07 6.20 -22.65
C LYS A 103 -0.97 5.27 -22.05
N LEU A 104 -1.26 5.45 -20.76
CA LEU A 104 -2.32 4.73 -20.07
C LEU A 104 -3.36 5.75 -19.61
N ASP A 105 -4.57 5.64 -20.16
CA ASP A 105 -5.68 6.52 -19.79
C ASP A 105 -6.35 6.10 -18.48
N VAL A 106 -5.54 5.96 -17.43
CA VAL A 106 -5.95 5.46 -16.11
C VAL A 106 -5.56 6.50 -15.07
N ARG A 107 -6.50 7.39 -14.74
CA ARG A 107 -6.28 8.41 -13.72
C ARG A 107 -6.41 7.82 -12.31
N VAL A 108 -5.28 7.41 -11.75
CA VAL A 108 -5.12 7.04 -10.34
C VAL A 108 -3.98 7.87 -9.76
N GLN A 109 -4.32 8.85 -8.91
CA GLN A 109 -3.37 9.79 -8.28
C GLN A 109 -3.53 9.82 -6.76
N VAL A 110 -3.81 8.63 -6.22
CA VAL A 110 -3.91 8.33 -4.79
C VAL A 110 -3.19 7.02 -4.59
N SER A 111 -2.31 6.93 -3.60
CA SER A 111 -1.58 5.71 -3.24
C SER A 111 -2.50 4.72 -2.52
N PRO A 112 -2.25 3.40 -2.62
CA PRO A 112 -2.98 2.41 -1.81
C PRO A 112 -2.97 2.74 -0.32
N CYS A 113 -1.88 3.32 0.18
CA CYS A 113 -1.75 3.90 1.51
C CYS A 113 -2.93 4.73 2.02
N TYR A 114 -3.63 5.41 1.11
CA TYR A 114 -4.76 6.25 1.48
C TYR A 114 -5.96 5.44 1.98
N LEU A 115 -5.96 4.10 1.84
CA LEU A 115 -6.93 3.19 2.44
C LEU A 115 -6.89 3.17 3.98
N LEU A 116 -5.76 3.56 4.58
CA LEU A 116 -5.66 3.76 6.03
C LEU A 116 -6.40 5.03 6.50
N THR A 117 -6.72 5.95 5.57
CA THR A 117 -7.33 7.22 5.95
C THR A 117 -8.78 7.01 6.38
N VAL A 118 -9.11 7.51 7.57
CA VAL A 118 -10.48 7.56 8.09
C VAL A 118 -11.32 8.49 7.23
N LEU A 119 -12.39 7.97 6.62
CA LEU A 119 -13.24 8.72 5.69
C LEU A 119 -14.39 9.42 6.43
N ASN A 120 -14.10 10.02 7.58
CA ASN A 120 -15.05 10.81 8.38
C ASN A 120 -15.14 12.26 7.88
N GLY A 121 -15.59 12.47 6.64
CA GLY A 121 -15.80 13.81 6.11
C GLY A 121 -15.84 13.89 4.58
N ARG A 122 -16.48 14.95 4.07
CA ARG A 122 -16.62 15.17 2.63
C ARG A 122 -15.29 15.40 1.92
N GLU A 123 -14.31 16.02 2.60
CA GLU A 123 -13.01 16.38 2.02
C GLU A 123 -12.16 15.16 1.64
N ARG A 124 -12.00 14.20 2.56
CA ARG A 124 -11.19 12.99 2.33
C ARG A 124 -11.82 12.09 1.26
N ALA A 125 -13.15 11.98 1.27
CA ALA A 125 -13.89 11.31 0.20
C ALA A 125 -13.79 12.06 -1.14
N TYR A 126 -13.71 13.39 -1.11
CA TYR A 126 -13.50 14.21 -2.31
C TYR A 126 -12.11 13.98 -2.93
N ILE A 127 -11.06 13.76 -2.11
CA ILE A 127 -9.73 13.39 -2.61
C ILE A 127 -9.79 12.12 -3.47
N TRP A 128 -10.42 11.06 -2.97
CA TRP A 128 -10.62 9.82 -3.74
C TRP A 128 -11.32 10.09 -5.09
N ARG A 129 -12.49 10.74 -5.06
CA ARG A 129 -13.29 10.99 -6.26
C ARG A 129 -12.56 11.84 -7.30
N ASN A 130 -11.77 12.81 -6.87
CA ASN A 130 -11.10 13.74 -7.79
C ASN A 130 -9.73 13.26 -8.27
N ARG A 131 -8.98 12.56 -7.41
CA ARG A 131 -7.61 12.15 -7.72
C ARG A 131 -7.53 10.74 -8.27
N ALA A 132 -8.50 9.87 -7.98
CA ALA A 132 -8.57 8.52 -8.54
C ALA A 132 -9.94 8.16 -9.13
N PRO A 133 -10.52 8.98 -10.03
CA PRO A 133 -11.85 8.69 -10.59
C PRO A 133 -11.90 7.39 -11.40
N ALA A 134 -10.76 6.90 -11.92
CA ALA A 134 -10.72 5.62 -12.63
C ALA A 134 -11.14 4.44 -11.73
N ILE A 135 -10.79 4.50 -10.44
CA ILE A 135 -11.17 3.47 -9.47
C ILE A 135 -12.70 3.34 -9.36
N PHE A 136 -13.42 4.46 -9.39
CA PHE A 136 -14.88 4.48 -9.27
C PHE A 136 -15.61 4.01 -10.55
N LYS A 137 -14.88 3.64 -11.60
CA LYS A 137 -15.44 2.87 -12.72
C LYS A 137 -15.53 1.38 -12.41
N TRP A 138 -14.80 0.92 -11.41
CA TRP A 138 -14.63 -0.50 -11.07
C TRP A 138 -15.26 -0.87 -9.73
N ILE A 139 -15.33 0.09 -8.81
CA ILE A 139 -16.00 -0.06 -7.51
C ILE A 139 -17.00 1.07 -7.27
N SER A 140 -18.06 0.79 -6.52
CA SER A 140 -19.09 1.79 -6.16
C SER A 140 -18.67 2.69 -4.99
N ALA A 141 -17.86 2.16 -4.07
CA ALA A 141 -17.33 2.87 -2.91
C ALA A 141 -16.02 2.24 -2.44
N VAL A 142 -15.16 3.02 -1.77
CA VAL A 142 -13.90 2.52 -1.21
C VAL A 142 -14.21 1.46 -0.12
N PRO A 143 -13.73 0.22 -0.27
CA PRO A 143 -14.02 -0.86 0.68
C PRO A 143 -13.36 -0.60 2.03
N ARG A 144 -14.13 -0.76 3.11
CA ARG A 144 -13.64 -0.66 4.49
C ARG A 144 -13.10 -1.97 5.05
N ARG A 145 -13.55 -3.09 4.47
CA ARG A 145 -13.17 -4.44 4.88
C ARG A 145 -12.53 -5.17 3.70
N ARG A 146 -11.42 -5.86 3.94
CA ARG A 146 -10.65 -6.64 2.95
C ARG A 146 -10.45 -5.88 1.63
N PRO A 147 -9.94 -4.64 1.65
CA PRO A 147 -9.84 -3.83 0.44
C PRO A 147 -8.99 -4.49 -0.64
N LEU A 148 -7.92 -5.21 -0.27
CA LEU A 148 -7.05 -5.91 -1.22
C LEU A 148 -7.85 -6.88 -2.11
N ASP A 149 -8.74 -7.67 -1.52
CA ASP A 149 -9.52 -8.67 -2.26
C ASP A 149 -10.53 -8.00 -3.18
N VAL A 150 -11.25 -6.99 -2.68
CA VAL A 150 -12.22 -6.21 -3.48
C VAL A 150 -11.54 -5.54 -4.66
N PHE A 151 -10.37 -4.93 -4.46
CA PHE A 151 -9.65 -4.29 -5.54
C PHE A 151 -9.02 -5.29 -6.50
N ARG A 152 -8.55 -6.46 -6.04
CA ARG A 152 -8.03 -7.52 -6.91
C ARG A 152 -9.09 -8.04 -7.88
N GLU A 153 -10.33 -8.18 -7.40
CA GLU A 153 -11.48 -8.61 -8.19
C GLU A 153 -11.94 -7.51 -9.16
N ALA A 154 -11.96 -6.26 -8.70
CA ALA A 154 -12.47 -5.14 -9.49
C ALA A 154 -11.47 -4.57 -10.52
N PHE A 155 -10.16 -4.61 -10.26
CA PHE A 155 -9.17 -4.01 -11.16
C PHE A 155 -9.13 -4.74 -12.52
N PRO A 156 -9.11 -4.01 -13.65
CA PRO A 156 -9.07 -4.64 -14.96
C PRO A 156 -7.83 -5.53 -15.17
N ALA A 157 -8.07 -6.78 -15.58
CA ALA A 157 -7.03 -7.78 -15.82
C ALA A 157 -5.93 -7.27 -16.77
N TRP A 158 -6.32 -6.60 -17.87
CA TRP A 158 -5.38 -6.08 -18.86
C TRP A 158 -4.33 -5.10 -18.28
N ILE A 159 -4.66 -4.35 -17.21
CA ILE A 159 -3.71 -3.44 -16.58
C ILE A 159 -2.66 -4.23 -15.77
N ARG A 160 -3.11 -5.30 -15.08
CA ARG A 160 -2.23 -6.19 -14.31
C ARG A 160 -1.30 -6.98 -15.24
N GLU A 161 -1.85 -7.53 -16.33
CA GLU A 161 -1.08 -8.22 -17.37
C GLU A 161 -0.03 -7.31 -18.02
N LEU A 162 -0.40 -6.05 -18.30
CA LEU A 162 0.55 -5.07 -18.81
C LEU A 162 1.68 -4.79 -17.81
N ALA A 163 1.35 -4.68 -16.53
CA ALA A 163 2.33 -4.48 -15.45
C ALA A 163 3.29 -5.66 -15.35
N TRP A 164 2.80 -6.90 -15.49
CA TRP A 164 3.63 -8.10 -15.50
C TRP A 164 4.53 -8.17 -16.72
N THR A 165 4.03 -7.78 -17.90
CA THR A 165 4.79 -7.87 -19.14
C THR A 165 5.86 -6.77 -19.24
N ARG A 166 5.55 -5.55 -18.79
CA ARG A 166 6.42 -4.37 -18.95
C ARG A 166 7.17 -3.97 -17.68
N GLY A 167 6.72 -4.46 -16.52
CA GLY A 167 7.22 -4.11 -15.19
C GLY A 167 6.58 -2.84 -14.60
N TYR A 168 6.50 -2.77 -13.27
CA TYR A 168 5.89 -1.64 -12.56
C TYR A 168 6.65 -0.32 -12.78
N SER A 169 7.97 -0.36 -12.94
CA SER A 169 8.75 0.84 -13.28
C SER A 169 8.33 1.42 -14.63
N TRP A 170 8.08 0.59 -15.65
CA TRP A 170 7.56 1.07 -16.93
C TRP A 170 6.18 1.71 -16.76
N VAL A 171 5.28 1.12 -15.96
CA VAL A 171 3.97 1.70 -15.64
C VAL A 171 4.14 3.05 -14.94
N ALA A 172 5.04 3.14 -13.96
CA ALA A 172 5.29 4.37 -13.21
C ALA A 172 5.73 5.53 -14.11
N TRP A 173 6.46 5.23 -15.18
CA TRP A 173 6.93 6.21 -16.17
C TRP A 173 6.01 6.37 -17.37
N SER A 174 5.00 5.53 -17.56
CA SER A 174 3.90 5.80 -18.50
C SER A 174 3.13 7.07 -18.12
N ARG A 175 2.37 7.61 -19.07
CA ARG A 175 1.64 8.88 -18.90
C ARG A 175 0.14 8.71 -18.96
N TRP A 176 -0.53 9.41 -18.04
CA TRP A 176 -1.90 9.88 -18.20
C TRP A 176 -1.83 11.38 -18.52
N ARG A 177 -2.08 11.75 -19.79
CA ARG A 177 -1.85 13.11 -20.31
C ARG A 177 -0.42 13.59 -20.05
N ASP A 178 -0.25 14.62 -19.24
CA ASP A 178 1.02 15.23 -18.84
C ASP A 178 1.63 14.60 -17.56
N ARG A 179 0.86 13.77 -16.85
CA ARG A 179 1.24 13.22 -15.53
C ARG A 179 1.73 11.78 -15.62
N ARG A 180 2.64 11.42 -14.72
CA ARG A 180 3.19 10.06 -14.62
C ARG A 180 2.32 9.15 -13.75
N ASN A 181 2.24 7.88 -14.10
CA ASN A 181 1.39 6.88 -13.45
C ASN A 181 2.06 6.20 -12.23
N LYS A 182 2.81 6.95 -11.42
CA LYS A 182 3.55 6.42 -10.26
C LYS A 182 2.66 5.78 -9.20
N HIS A 183 1.48 6.35 -8.93
CA HIS A 183 0.52 5.75 -8.00
C HIS A 183 -0.07 4.46 -8.57
N LEU A 184 -0.40 4.44 -9.87
CA LEU A 184 -0.91 3.23 -10.52
C LEU A 184 0.10 2.08 -10.40
N ALA A 185 1.40 2.36 -10.56
CA ALA A 185 2.44 1.36 -10.31
C ALA A 185 2.45 0.84 -8.86
N GLU A 186 2.23 1.71 -7.86
CA GLU A 186 2.08 1.26 -6.46
C GLU A 186 0.85 0.40 -6.25
N TRP A 187 -0.28 0.75 -6.88
CA TRP A 187 -1.49 -0.07 -6.86
C TRP A 187 -1.23 -1.44 -7.42
N LEU A 188 -0.66 -1.54 -8.63
CA LEU A 188 -0.46 -2.82 -9.28
C LEU A 188 0.50 -3.70 -8.48
N TYR A 189 1.60 -3.13 -7.98
CA TYR A 189 2.50 -3.84 -7.08
C TYR A 189 1.79 -4.37 -5.82
N TRP A 190 0.98 -3.53 -5.17
CA TRP A 190 0.24 -3.90 -3.96
C TRP A 190 -0.83 -4.94 -4.24
N LEU A 191 -1.54 -4.84 -5.36
CA LEU A 191 -2.53 -5.83 -5.78
C LEU A 191 -1.87 -7.17 -6.07
N ASP A 192 -0.68 -7.19 -6.67
CA ASP A 192 -0.02 -8.44 -7.02
C ASP A 192 0.61 -9.13 -5.81
N SER A 193 1.23 -8.36 -4.91
CA SER A 193 2.01 -8.91 -3.80
C SER A 193 1.31 -8.88 -2.44
N GLY A 194 0.33 -8.00 -2.25
CA GLY A 194 -0.16 -7.61 -0.92
C GLY A 194 0.89 -6.83 -0.11
N ARG A 195 2.01 -6.42 -0.71
CA ARG A 195 3.09 -5.68 -0.06
C ARG A 195 3.19 -4.27 -0.62
N MET A 196 3.76 -3.36 0.16
CA MET A 196 4.01 -1.99 -0.27
C MET A 196 5.40 -1.85 -0.88
N ALA A 197 5.49 -1.38 -2.12
CA ALA A 197 6.75 -1.28 -2.88
C ALA A 197 7.86 -0.50 -2.16
N HIS A 198 7.54 0.64 -1.55
CA HIS A 198 8.53 1.46 -0.83
C HIS A 198 9.08 0.78 0.43
N ILE A 199 8.35 -0.18 0.99
CA ILE A 199 8.76 -0.95 2.17
C ILE A 199 9.66 -2.10 1.75
N ASP A 200 9.29 -2.83 0.70
CA ASP A 200 10.19 -3.81 0.06
C ASP A 200 11.54 -3.17 -0.30
N MET A 201 11.53 -1.94 -0.83
CA MET A 201 12.77 -1.16 -1.06
C MET A 201 13.53 -0.86 0.24
N ALA A 202 12.84 -0.46 1.30
CA ALA A 202 13.45 -0.12 2.59
C ALA A 202 14.15 -1.32 3.25
N VAL A 203 13.68 -2.54 2.99
CA VAL A 203 14.27 -3.78 3.52
C VAL A 203 15.24 -4.48 2.56
N GLY A 204 15.42 -3.91 1.36
CA GLY A 204 16.43 -4.34 0.38
C GLY A 204 15.92 -5.25 -0.73
N ARG A 205 14.61 -5.50 -0.85
CA ARG A 205 13.97 -6.33 -1.89
C ARG A 205 13.75 -5.57 -3.20
N PHE A 206 14.77 -4.86 -3.69
CA PHE A 206 14.68 -4.07 -4.92
C PHE A 206 14.33 -4.90 -6.16
N ARG A 207 14.82 -6.14 -6.24
CA ARG A 207 14.51 -7.06 -7.34
C ARG A 207 13.02 -7.38 -7.42
N ASP A 208 12.37 -7.60 -6.28
CA ASP A 208 10.93 -7.86 -6.22
C ASP A 208 10.11 -6.70 -6.78
N VAL A 209 10.62 -5.47 -6.64
CA VAL A 209 9.94 -4.26 -7.10
C VAL A 209 10.27 -3.92 -8.56
N TYR A 210 11.52 -4.10 -8.99
CA TYR A 210 12.01 -3.59 -10.27
C TYR A 210 12.12 -4.66 -11.37
N GLU A 211 12.41 -5.91 -11.02
CA GLU A 211 12.61 -7.01 -11.97
C GLU A 211 11.32 -7.84 -12.11
N THR A 212 10.23 -7.18 -12.49
CA THR A 212 8.90 -7.79 -12.58
C THR A 212 8.54 -8.27 -13.98
N ALA A 213 9.17 -7.71 -15.03
CA ALA A 213 8.97 -8.11 -16.42
C ALA A 213 9.32 -9.58 -16.72
N ALA A 214 10.21 -10.20 -15.93
CA ALA A 214 10.73 -11.54 -16.17
C ALA A 214 10.10 -12.65 -15.30
N ARG A 215 9.27 -12.31 -14.30
CA ARG A 215 8.71 -13.30 -13.36
C ARG A 215 7.57 -14.14 -13.94
N THR A 216 6.96 -13.72 -15.05
CA THR A 216 5.79 -14.43 -15.63
C THR A 216 6.18 -15.48 -16.67
N ILE A 217 7.39 -15.43 -17.25
CA ILE A 217 7.83 -16.46 -18.22
C ILE A 217 8.00 -17.84 -17.54
N LYS A 218 8.19 -17.88 -16.21
CA LYS A 218 8.38 -19.13 -15.46
C LYS A 218 7.17 -19.61 -14.65
N SER A 219 6.08 -18.85 -14.57
CA SER A 219 4.86 -19.28 -13.87
C SER A 219 3.60 -19.35 -14.75
N GLY A 220 3.66 -18.89 -16.00
CA GLY A 220 2.59 -19.01 -16.99
C GLY A 220 2.90 -19.95 -18.15
N ALA A 221 3.95 -20.79 -18.05
CA ALA A 221 4.31 -21.75 -19.10
C ALA A 221 3.44 -23.02 -19.11
N GLU A 222 2.42 -23.10 -18.26
CA GLU A 222 1.32 -24.04 -18.42
C GLU A 222 0.03 -23.26 -18.20
N VAL A 223 -0.83 -23.26 -19.22
CA VAL A 223 -2.25 -22.84 -19.26
C VAL A 223 -2.48 -21.74 -20.33
N LEU A 224 -2.77 -22.23 -21.54
CA LEU A 224 -3.70 -21.69 -22.55
C LEU A 224 -3.29 -20.35 -23.20
N TYR A 225 -2.95 -20.23 -24.49
CA TYR A 225 -3.58 -20.80 -25.68
C TYR A 225 -2.57 -20.88 -26.83
N GLU A 226 -2.40 -22.08 -27.40
CA GLU A 226 -2.36 -22.21 -28.85
C GLU A 226 -3.77 -21.92 -29.36
N LEU A 227 -3.94 -20.90 -30.19
CA LEU A 227 -5.01 -20.88 -31.17
C LEU A 227 -4.42 -20.44 -32.50
N SER A 228 -4.34 -21.44 -33.37
CA SER A 228 -4.52 -21.40 -34.81
C SER A 228 -5.52 -20.34 -35.28
#